data_AF-A0A3A8NW45-F1
#
_entry.id   AF-A0A3A8NW45-F1
#
_cell.length_a   1.000
_cell.length_b   1.000
_cell.length_c   1.000
_cell.angle_alpha   90.00
_cell.angle_beta   90.00
_cell.angle_gamma   90.00
#
_symmetry.space_group_name_H-M   'P 1'
#
loop_
_entity.id
_entity.type
_entity.pdbx_description
1 polymer ?
#
loop_
_entity_poly.entity_id
_entity_poly.type
_entity_poly.pdbx_seq_one_letter_code
_entity_poly.pdbx_strand_id
1 'polypeptide(L)'
;MKAMLLLSLMLLGAAPPGAAPSSLPPEALGAPPLVDVSPTAWACTIDTLRAGKECVFEAEMPPAGAPSSDVEKANVKLLQDASRALCTEAVSNARDGQPDPKLVTVCERKYAAVVGRCGLEGGTSVVDSKGRFSPAARACYRALSTVLQDVQLMATVASTCCECAARSQCPGNGEACYADVSRQQAAPAALACMDERCHDACSMMLPSSASIPRPAPARGSQRTGSASL
;
A
#
# COMPACT_ATOMS: atom_id res chain seq x y z
N MET A 1 8.91 57.73 -27.11
CA MET A 1 8.27 57.62 -28.44
C MET A 1 7.20 56.53 -28.37
N LYS A 2 5.93 56.89 -28.67
CA LYS A 2 4.73 56.06 -28.95
C LYS A 2 4.36 55.01 -27.87
N ALA A 3 3.30 55.10 -27.06
CA ALA A 3 1.91 55.55 -27.25
C ALA A 3 1.19 54.93 -28.45
N MET A 4 0.38 53.89 -28.19
CA MET A 4 -0.93 53.59 -28.79
C MET A 4 -1.54 52.40 -28.00
N LEU A 5 -2.53 52.65 -27.14
CA LEU A 5 -3.98 52.54 -27.39
C LEU A 5 -4.47 51.07 -27.41
N LEU A 6 -5.07 50.57 -26.32
CA LEU A 6 -6.51 50.67 -26.00
C LEU A 6 -7.41 50.37 -27.21
N LEU A 7 -7.95 49.15 -27.25
CA LEU A 7 -9.36 48.78 -27.56
C LEU A 7 -9.39 47.34 -28.05
N SER A 8 -10.14 46.48 -27.36
CA SER A 8 -11.09 45.51 -27.96
C SER A 8 -11.62 44.57 -26.88
N LEU A 9 -12.39 45.13 -25.94
CA LEU A 9 -13.58 44.43 -25.44
C LEU A 9 -14.61 44.41 -26.58
N MET A 10 -15.41 43.34 -26.64
CA MET A 10 -16.51 43.07 -27.58
C MET A 10 -16.14 42.22 -28.79
N LEU A 11 -16.09 40.90 -28.59
CA LEU A 11 -16.68 39.97 -29.55
C LEU A 11 -17.50 38.91 -28.79
N LEU A 12 -18.76 39.26 -28.52
CA LEU A 12 -19.83 38.28 -28.41
C LEU A 12 -19.94 37.58 -29.77
N GLY A 13 -19.34 36.40 -29.88
CA GLY A 13 -19.51 35.50 -31.01
C GLY A 13 -20.91 34.89 -30.98
N ALA A 14 -21.71 35.26 -31.98
CA ALA A 14 -23.07 34.79 -32.24
C ALA A 14 -23.16 33.26 -32.29
N ALA A 15 -24.04 32.68 -31.47
CA ALA A 15 -24.52 31.33 -31.64
C ALA A 15 -25.41 31.25 -32.89
N PRO A 16 -25.32 30.18 -33.72
CA PRO A 16 -26.18 30.02 -34.87
C PRO A 16 -27.66 29.88 -34.44
N PRO A 17 -28.62 30.42 -35.20
CA PRO A 17 -30.03 30.18 -34.95
C PRO A 17 -30.37 28.78 -35.50
N GLY A 18 -30.29 27.76 -34.63
CA GLY A 18 -30.50 26.37 -35.02
C GLY A 18 -31.16 25.57 -33.91
N ALA A 19 -32.46 25.32 -34.09
CA ALA A 19 -33.37 24.50 -33.28
C ALA A 19 -33.60 24.98 -31.83
N ALA A 20 -34.85 25.37 -31.57
CA ALA A 20 -35.41 25.44 -30.23
C ALA A 20 -35.06 24.16 -29.44
N PRO A 21 -34.87 24.23 -28.12
CA PRO A 21 -34.73 23.02 -27.31
C PRO A 21 -35.97 22.18 -27.56
N SER A 22 -35.78 21.00 -28.15
CA SER A 22 -36.82 20.00 -28.28
C SER A 22 -37.44 19.84 -26.90
N SER A 23 -38.68 20.30 -26.76
CA SER A 23 -39.50 20.01 -25.59
C SER A 23 -39.41 18.51 -25.37
N LEU A 24 -38.84 18.10 -24.23
CA LEU A 24 -38.82 16.70 -23.82
C LEU A 24 -40.24 16.16 -24.02
N PRO A 25 -40.42 15.05 -24.76
CA PRO A 25 -41.74 14.48 -24.94
C PRO A 25 -42.34 14.21 -23.55
N PRO A 26 -43.64 14.47 -23.32
CA PRO A 26 -44.27 14.36 -22.00
C PRO A 26 -44.13 12.98 -21.35
N GLU A 27 -43.79 11.94 -22.13
CA GLU A 27 -43.46 10.60 -21.66
C GLU A 27 -42.09 10.50 -20.94
N ALA A 28 -41.18 11.46 -21.16
CA ALA A 28 -39.89 11.53 -20.46
C ALA A 28 -40.03 12.00 -18.99
N LEU A 29 -41.18 12.56 -18.60
CA LEU A 29 -41.49 12.95 -17.22
C LEU A 29 -42.05 11.79 -16.38
N GLY A 30 -42.41 10.67 -17.03
CA GLY A 30 -42.94 9.46 -16.38
C GLY A 30 -41.96 8.28 -16.35
N ALA A 31 -40.74 8.46 -16.90
CA ALA A 31 -39.72 7.43 -16.81
C ALA A 31 -39.31 7.26 -15.35
N PRO A 32 -39.35 6.04 -14.76
CA PRO A 32 -38.86 5.82 -13.41
C PRO A 32 -37.39 6.27 -13.35
N PRO A 33 -36.96 6.92 -12.25
CA PRO A 33 -35.59 7.36 -12.12
C PRO A 33 -34.67 6.15 -12.34
N LEU A 34 -33.75 6.27 -13.31
CA LEU A 34 -32.69 5.29 -13.48
C LEU A 34 -31.81 5.40 -12.24
N VAL A 35 -31.88 4.39 -11.38
CA VAL A 35 -31.00 4.28 -10.23
C VAL A 35 -29.61 3.98 -10.78
N ASP A 36 -28.65 4.89 -10.56
CA ASP A 36 -27.25 4.58 -10.80
C ASP A 36 -26.83 3.48 -9.82
N VAL A 37 -26.54 2.31 -10.38
CA VAL A 37 -26.21 1.13 -9.61
C VAL A 37 -24.72 1.00 -9.34
N SER A 38 -23.89 1.90 -9.86
CA SER A 38 -22.43 1.92 -9.71
C SER A 38 -21.98 1.97 -8.23
N PRO A 39 -20.75 1.54 -7.90
CA PRO A 39 -20.22 1.70 -6.56
C PRO A 39 -20.28 3.17 -6.12
N THR A 40 -20.79 3.42 -4.91
CA THR A 40 -20.73 4.77 -4.35
C THR A 40 -19.27 5.15 -4.08
N ALA A 41 -19.00 6.44 -3.91
CA ALA A 41 -17.67 6.94 -3.53
C ALA A 41 -17.15 6.37 -2.20
N TRP A 42 -18.02 5.74 -1.42
CA TRP A 42 -17.71 5.14 -0.12
C TRP A 42 -17.72 3.61 -0.17
N ALA A 43 -17.97 2.98 -1.32
CA ALA A 43 -18.06 1.53 -1.42
C ALA A 43 -16.72 0.84 -1.15
N CYS A 44 -16.71 -0.21 -0.32
CA CYS A 44 -15.52 -1.05 -0.17
C CYS A 44 -15.24 -1.79 -1.47
N THR A 45 -14.22 -1.35 -2.21
CA THR A 45 -13.76 -1.88 -3.50
C THR A 45 -12.26 -2.15 -3.44
N ILE A 46 -11.70 -2.74 -4.50
CA ILE A 46 -10.23 -2.86 -4.63
C ILE A 46 -9.57 -1.47 -4.63
N ASP A 47 -10.24 -0.45 -5.16
CA ASP A 47 -9.69 0.91 -5.22
C ASP A 47 -9.72 1.62 -3.87
N THR A 48 -10.74 1.41 -3.04
CA THR A 48 -10.70 1.92 -1.65
C THR A 48 -9.71 1.16 -0.79
N LEU A 49 -9.52 -0.15 -1.04
CA LEU A 49 -8.52 -0.97 -0.36
C LEU A 49 -7.11 -0.44 -0.66
N ARG A 50 -6.85 -0.20 -1.94
CA ARG A 50 -5.63 0.43 -2.48
C ARG A 50 -5.37 1.81 -1.86
N ALA A 51 -6.41 2.64 -1.78
CA ALA A 51 -6.32 3.99 -1.22
C ALA A 51 -6.23 4.02 0.32
N GLY A 52 -6.42 2.88 1.01
CA GLY A 52 -6.44 2.81 2.47
C GLY A 52 -7.57 3.62 3.12
N LYS A 53 -8.63 3.94 2.37
CA LYS A 53 -9.73 4.79 2.84
C LYS A 53 -10.77 3.99 3.60
N GLU A 54 -11.45 4.65 4.52
CA GLU A 54 -12.67 4.12 5.13
C GLU A 54 -13.75 3.93 4.06
N CYS A 55 -14.56 2.88 4.22
CA CYS A 55 -15.55 2.48 3.24
C CYS A 55 -16.71 1.71 3.88
N VAL A 56 -17.79 1.54 3.12
CA VAL A 56 -19.04 0.87 3.49
C VAL A 56 -19.24 -0.36 2.60
N PHE A 57 -19.65 -1.47 3.22
CA PHE A 57 -19.99 -2.71 2.50
C PHE A 57 -21.43 -2.62 2.02
N GLU A 58 -21.61 -2.21 0.77
CA GLU A 58 -22.93 -2.02 0.12
C GLU A 58 -23.20 -3.04 -1.00
N ALA A 59 -22.37 -4.09 -1.10
CA ALA A 59 -22.53 -5.10 -2.13
C ALA A 59 -23.85 -5.86 -1.98
N GLU A 60 -24.59 -5.95 -3.10
CA GLU A 60 -25.81 -6.73 -3.19
C GLU A 60 -25.43 -8.15 -3.62
N MET A 61 -25.55 -9.08 -2.68
CA MET A 61 -25.16 -10.47 -2.90
C MET A 61 -26.40 -11.35 -3.00
N PRO A 62 -26.42 -12.35 -3.89
CA PRO A 62 -27.39 -13.43 -3.77
C PRO A 62 -27.23 -14.12 -2.41
N PRO A 63 -28.28 -14.79 -1.91
CA PRO A 63 -28.18 -15.61 -0.71
C PRO A 63 -26.99 -16.56 -0.80
N ALA A 64 -26.31 -16.79 0.32
CA ALA A 64 -25.18 -17.71 0.38
C ALA A 64 -25.63 -19.10 -0.11
N GLY A 65 -24.87 -19.67 -1.04
CA GLY A 65 -25.07 -21.01 -1.56
C GLY A 65 -24.40 -22.06 -0.68
N ALA A 66 -24.50 -23.32 -1.12
CA ALA A 66 -23.71 -24.40 -0.53
C ALA A 66 -22.20 -24.16 -0.75
N PRO A 67 -21.33 -24.61 0.16
CA PRO A 67 -19.89 -24.54 -0.01
C PRO A 67 -19.43 -25.09 -1.36
N SER A 68 -18.58 -24.35 -2.05
CA SER A 68 -18.08 -24.69 -3.39
C SER A 68 -16.59 -24.39 -3.52
N SER A 69 -15.80 -25.44 -3.72
CA SER A 69 -14.35 -25.28 -3.89
C SER A 69 -13.97 -24.43 -5.11
N ASP A 70 -14.82 -24.37 -6.13
CA ASP A 70 -14.57 -23.55 -7.32
C ASP A 70 -14.76 -22.06 -7.02
N VAL A 71 -15.81 -21.71 -6.26
CA VAL A 71 -16.04 -20.34 -5.78
C VAL A 71 -14.93 -19.93 -4.82
N GLU A 72 -14.53 -20.83 -3.92
CA GLU A 72 -13.44 -20.57 -2.97
C GLU A 72 -12.12 -20.26 -3.70
N LYS A 73 -11.74 -21.10 -4.67
CA LYS A 73 -10.55 -20.89 -5.50
C LYS A 73 -10.66 -19.62 -6.34
N ALA A 74 -11.84 -19.30 -6.89
CA ALA A 74 -12.06 -18.08 -7.65
C ALA A 74 -11.88 -16.83 -6.78
N ASN A 75 -12.40 -16.84 -5.54
CA ASN A 75 -12.21 -15.76 -4.57
C ASN A 75 -10.73 -15.54 -4.25
N VAL A 76 -10.02 -16.63 -3.92
CA VAL A 76 -8.59 -16.60 -3.62
C VAL A 76 -7.80 -16.09 -4.82
N LYS A 77 -8.08 -16.62 -6.02
CA LYS A 77 -7.40 -16.25 -7.26
C LYS A 77 -7.61 -14.77 -7.60
N LEU A 78 -8.83 -14.26 -7.51
CA LEU A 78 -9.13 -12.85 -7.79
C LEU A 78 -8.27 -11.92 -6.93
N LEU A 79 -8.18 -12.20 -5.63
CA LEU A 79 -7.37 -11.40 -4.72
C LEU A 79 -5.86 -11.59 -4.96
N GLN A 80 -5.41 -12.82 -5.24
CA GLN A 80 -4.02 -13.07 -5.61
C GLN A 80 -3.60 -12.31 -6.87
N ASP A 81 -4.45 -12.28 -7.90
CA ASP A 81 -4.20 -11.56 -9.15
C ASP A 81 -4.11 -10.03 -8.91
N ALA A 82 -4.82 -9.50 -7.90
CA ALA A 82 -4.74 -8.10 -7.51
C ALA A 82 -3.50 -7.75 -6.66
N SER A 83 -2.85 -8.75 -6.04
CA SER A 83 -1.79 -8.54 -5.03
C SER A 83 -0.65 -7.66 -5.52
N ARG A 84 -0.10 -7.96 -6.71
CA ARG A 84 1.06 -7.25 -7.26
C ARG A 84 0.77 -5.77 -7.51
N ALA A 85 -0.39 -5.46 -8.08
CA ALA A 85 -0.79 -4.08 -8.35
C ALA A 85 -0.97 -3.31 -7.05
N LEU A 86 -1.69 -3.89 -6.08
CA LEU A 86 -1.92 -3.28 -4.76
C LEU A 86 -0.62 -3.06 -3.99
N CYS A 87 0.28 -4.04 -3.99
CA CYS A 87 1.56 -3.95 -3.31
C CYS A 87 2.49 -2.93 -3.97
N THR A 88 2.56 -2.90 -5.31
CA THR A 88 3.35 -1.90 -6.05
C THR A 88 2.87 -0.49 -5.73
N GLU A 89 1.56 -0.29 -5.74
CA GLU A 89 0.99 1.02 -5.48
C GLU A 89 1.10 1.45 -4.02
N ALA A 90 0.90 0.54 -3.06
CA ALA A 90 1.10 0.82 -1.64
C ALA A 90 2.54 1.29 -1.36
N VAL A 91 3.54 0.62 -1.93
CA VAL A 91 4.94 1.01 -1.81
C VAL A 91 5.20 2.36 -2.49
N SER A 92 4.70 2.54 -3.71
CA SER A 92 4.88 3.77 -4.49
C SER A 92 4.27 4.99 -3.80
N ASN A 93 3.06 4.85 -3.23
CA ASN A 93 2.35 5.93 -2.54
C ASN A 93 3.10 6.41 -1.29
N ALA A 94 3.76 5.50 -0.58
CA ALA A 94 4.56 5.83 0.59
C ALA A 94 5.93 6.44 0.26
N ARG A 95 6.34 6.40 -1.02
CA ARG A 95 7.67 6.82 -1.47
C ARG A 95 7.63 7.86 -2.60
N ASP A 96 6.59 8.69 -2.65
CA ASP A 96 6.44 9.74 -3.67
C ASP A 96 6.66 9.24 -5.11
N GLY A 97 6.17 8.04 -5.42
CA GLY A 97 6.31 7.42 -6.74
C GLY A 97 7.55 6.55 -6.95
N GLN A 98 8.46 6.46 -5.97
CA GLN A 98 9.67 5.64 -6.11
C GLN A 98 9.36 4.14 -5.90
N PRO A 99 9.76 3.26 -6.84
CA PRO A 99 9.56 1.83 -6.69
C PRO A 99 10.56 1.22 -5.71
N ASP A 100 10.10 0.23 -4.93
CA ASP A 100 10.94 -0.63 -4.12
C ASP A 100 10.59 -2.10 -4.37
N PRO A 101 11.26 -2.78 -5.33
CA PRO A 101 10.89 -4.15 -5.71
C PRO A 101 11.09 -5.15 -4.57
N LYS A 102 12.00 -4.89 -3.62
CA LYS A 102 12.19 -5.77 -2.45
C LYS A 102 11.00 -5.66 -1.52
N LEU A 103 10.56 -4.44 -1.23
CA LEU A 103 9.41 -4.22 -0.37
C LEU A 103 8.10 -4.68 -1.02
N VAL A 104 7.98 -4.59 -2.36
CA VAL A 104 6.86 -5.21 -3.10
C VAL A 104 6.83 -6.72 -2.89
N THR A 105 7.96 -7.43 -2.99
CA THR A 105 8.03 -8.87 -2.71
C THR A 105 7.64 -9.21 -1.27
N VAL A 106 8.08 -8.40 -0.29
CA VAL A 106 7.68 -8.55 1.12
C VAL A 106 6.17 -8.40 1.27
N CYS A 107 5.58 -7.41 0.59
CA CYS A 107 4.15 -7.18 0.57
C CYS A 107 3.39 -8.36 -0.03
N GLU A 108 3.79 -8.84 -1.22
CA GLU A 108 3.13 -9.95 -1.91
C GLU A 108 3.13 -11.22 -1.05
N ARG A 109 4.25 -11.52 -0.36
CA ARG A 109 4.34 -12.66 0.57
C ARG A 109 3.37 -12.52 1.75
N LYS A 110 3.32 -11.34 2.39
CA LYS A 110 2.37 -11.07 3.49
C LYS A 110 0.92 -11.13 3.01
N TYR A 111 0.65 -10.59 1.81
CA TYR A 111 -0.66 -10.55 1.20
C TYR A 111 -1.15 -11.98 0.89
N ALA A 112 -0.30 -12.82 0.29
CA ALA A 112 -0.61 -14.22 -0.01
C ALA A 112 -0.98 -15.03 1.24
N ALA A 113 -0.30 -14.79 2.37
CA ALA A 113 -0.61 -15.44 3.64
C ALA A 113 -2.02 -15.11 4.18
N VAL A 114 -2.54 -13.91 3.87
CA VAL A 114 -3.90 -13.50 4.22
C VAL A 114 -4.92 -14.02 3.21
N VAL A 115 -4.62 -13.89 1.91
CA VAL A 115 -5.55 -14.26 0.83
C VAL A 115 -5.95 -15.73 0.87
N GLY A 116 -5.05 -16.64 1.30
CA GLY A 116 -5.39 -18.05 1.48
C GLY A 116 -6.58 -18.32 2.42
N ARG A 117 -6.97 -17.33 3.24
CA ARG A 117 -8.11 -17.40 4.18
C ARG A 117 -9.33 -16.62 3.71
N CYS A 118 -9.28 -16.03 2.51
CA CYS A 118 -10.32 -15.17 1.94
C CYS A 118 -11.31 -15.93 1.03
N GLY A 119 -11.27 -17.26 1.03
CA GLY A 119 -12.12 -18.09 0.18
C GLY A 119 -13.62 -18.07 0.54
N LEU A 120 -13.98 -17.62 1.75
CA LEU A 120 -15.35 -17.59 2.28
C LEU A 120 -16.07 -18.95 2.21
N GLU A 121 -15.30 -20.04 2.35
CA GLU A 121 -15.79 -21.43 2.24
C GLU A 121 -16.51 -21.73 0.91
N GLY A 122 -16.37 -20.86 -0.09
CA GLY A 122 -17.06 -20.96 -1.36
C GLY A 122 -18.57 -20.72 -1.33
N GLY A 123 -19.13 -20.29 -0.19
CA GLY A 123 -20.58 -20.05 -0.07
C GLY A 123 -21.05 -18.74 -0.73
N THR A 124 -20.13 -17.79 -0.93
CA THR A 124 -20.43 -16.51 -1.59
C THR A 124 -19.20 -15.95 -2.29
N SER A 125 -19.40 -15.11 -3.30
CA SER A 125 -18.30 -14.40 -3.97
C SER A 125 -17.74 -13.29 -3.07
N VAL A 126 -16.44 -13.04 -3.19
CA VAL A 126 -15.76 -12.00 -2.39
C VAL A 126 -16.12 -10.58 -2.85
N VAL A 127 -16.47 -10.42 -4.13
CA VAL A 127 -17.00 -9.18 -4.71
C VAL A 127 -18.28 -9.44 -5.49
N ASP A 128 -19.10 -8.42 -5.64
CA ASP A 128 -20.23 -8.42 -6.58
C ASP A 128 -19.78 -8.11 -8.02
N SER A 129 -20.73 -8.09 -8.96
CA SER A 129 -20.48 -7.79 -10.38
C SER A 129 -19.92 -6.39 -10.65
N LYS A 130 -19.93 -5.51 -9.64
CA LYS A 130 -19.42 -4.13 -9.72
C LYS A 130 -18.12 -3.95 -8.96
N GLY A 131 -17.52 -5.05 -8.48
CA GLY A 131 -16.25 -5.02 -7.76
C GLY A 131 -16.35 -4.54 -6.32
N ARG A 132 -17.56 -4.51 -5.73
CA ARG A 132 -17.74 -4.17 -4.31
C ARG A 132 -17.60 -5.42 -3.47
N PHE A 133 -16.83 -5.32 -2.40
CA PHE A 133 -16.63 -6.43 -1.47
C PHE A 133 -17.94 -6.82 -0.78
N SER A 134 -18.19 -8.13 -0.71
CA SER A 134 -19.33 -8.67 0.03
C SER A 134 -19.20 -8.36 1.53
N PRO A 135 -20.31 -8.16 2.25
CA PRO A 135 -20.26 -7.99 3.71
C PRO A 135 -19.59 -9.17 4.43
N ALA A 136 -19.72 -10.38 3.87
CA ALA A 136 -19.06 -11.59 4.36
C ALA A 136 -17.52 -11.51 4.23
N ALA A 137 -17.01 -10.78 3.23
CA ALA A 137 -15.59 -10.55 3.02
C ALA A 137 -14.97 -9.52 3.98
N ARG A 138 -15.72 -8.93 4.91
CA ARG A 138 -15.23 -7.85 5.79
C ARG A 138 -13.94 -8.20 6.53
N ALA A 139 -13.84 -9.40 7.08
CA ALA A 139 -12.64 -9.84 7.79
C ALA A 139 -11.43 -9.94 6.84
N CYS A 140 -11.65 -10.49 5.64
CA CYS A 140 -10.63 -10.55 4.59
C CYS A 140 -10.17 -9.15 4.18
N TYR A 141 -11.10 -8.25 3.83
CA TYR A 141 -10.80 -6.89 3.41
C TYR A 141 -9.95 -6.14 4.45
N ARG A 142 -10.33 -6.23 5.73
CA ARG A 142 -9.56 -5.61 6.82
C ARG A 142 -8.16 -6.19 6.94
N ALA A 143 -8.01 -7.51 6.86
CA ALA A 143 -6.70 -8.15 6.95
C ALA A 143 -5.79 -7.76 5.77
N LEU A 144 -6.32 -7.66 4.55
CA LEU A 144 -5.57 -7.16 3.40
C LEU A 144 -5.18 -5.70 3.57
N SER A 145 -6.10 -4.86 4.07
CA SER A 145 -5.83 -3.45 4.35
C SER A 145 -4.69 -3.30 5.37
N THR A 146 -4.69 -4.10 6.45
CA THR A 146 -3.61 -4.12 7.43
C THR A 146 -2.26 -4.47 6.80
N VAL A 147 -2.21 -5.42 5.86
CA VAL A 147 -0.96 -5.74 5.14
C VAL A 147 -0.47 -4.55 4.34
N LEU A 148 -1.35 -3.89 3.57
CA LEU A 148 -0.97 -2.74 2.75
C LEU A 148 -0.50 -1.56 3.62
N GLN A 149 -1.15 -1.32 4.75
CA GLN A 149 -0.77 -0.29 5.72
C GLN A 149 0.57 -0.59 6.41
N ASP A 150 0.81 -1.85 6.82
CA ASP A 150 2.09 -2.27 7.40
C ASP A 150 3.26 -2.06 6.41
N VAL A 151 3.02 -2.33 5.13
CA VAL A 151 4.01 -2.12 4.06
C VAL A 151 4.22 -0.63 3.79
N GLN A 152 3.16 0.18 3.74
CA GLN A 152 3.29 1.64 3.63
C GLN A 152 4.11 2.21 4.79
N LEU A 153 3.88 1.73 6.02
CA LEU A 153 4.67 2.12 7.17
C LEU A 153 6.14 1.73 6.98
N MET A 154 6.43 0.48 6.62
CA MET A 154 7.79 0.01 6.32
C MET A 154 8.46 0.86 5.23
N ALA A 155 7.71 1.22 4.19
CA ALA A 155 8.19 2.02 3.08
C ALA A 155 8.60 3.42 3.54
N THR A 156 7.76 4.08 4.33
CA THR A 156 8.00 5.42 4.86
C THR A 156 9.17 5.46 5.85
N VAL A 157 9.27 4.47 6.74
CA VAL A 157 10.19 4.55 7.89
C VAL A 157 11.53 3.85 7.66
N ALA A 158 11.57 2.76 6.88
CA ALA A 158 12.74 1.89 6.81
C ALA A 158 13.47 1.93 5.46
N SER A 159 12.84 2.38 4.37
CA SER A 159 13.40 2.24 3.02
C SER A 159 14.78 2.88 2.85
N THR A 160 14.93 4.15 3.22
CA THR A 160 16.20 4.89 3.07
C THR A 160 17.32 4.25 3.87
N CYS A 161 17.01 3.84 5.12
CA CYS A 161 17.94 3.14 5.98
C CYS A 161 18.34 1.78 5.41
N CYS A 162 17.38 0.96 4.98
CA CYS A 162 17.62 -0.39 4.47
C CYS A 162 18.32 -0.41 3.10
N GLU A 163 18.06 0.59 2.26
CA GLU A 163 18.83 0.81 1.03
C GLU A 163 20.29 1.15 1.33
N CYS A 164 20.53 2.03 2.30
CA CYS A 164 21.88 2.34 2.73
C CYS A 164 22.57 1.11 3.33
N ALA A 165 21.90 0.40 4.23
CA ALA A 165 22.42 -0.83 4.85
C ALA A 165 22.78 -1.89 3.80
N ALA A 166 21.99 -2.03 2.73
CA ALA A 166 22.30 -2.92 1.62
C ALA A 166 23.53 -2.45 0.82
N ARG A 167 23.65 -1.15 0.51
CA ARG A 167 24.83 -0.59 -0.19
C ARG A 167 26.10 -0.72 0.65
N SER A 168 25.99 -0.49 1.95
CA SER A 168 27.09 -0.55 2.93
C SER A 168 27.41 -1.96 3.41
N GLN A 169 26.67 -2.97 2.91
CA GLN A 169 26.78 -4.39 3.25
C GLN A 169 26.66 -4.68 4.75
N CYS A 170 25.77 -3.96 5.45
CA CYS A 170 25.52 -4.19 6.86
C CYS A 170 24.87 -5.57 7.10
N PRO A 171 25.15 -6.24 8.22
CA PRO A 171 24.47 -7.47 8.59
C PRO A 171 22.95 -7.27 8.67
N GLY A 172 22.16 -8.29 8.28
CA GLY A 172 20.69 -8.19 8.32
C GLY A 172 20.07 -7.25 7.27
N ASN A 173 20.80 -6.91 6.20
CA ASN A 173 20.26 -6.15 5.08
C ASN A 173 19.22 -6.93 4.24
N GLY A 174 18.64 -6.27 3.23
CA GLY A 174 17.68 -6.90 2.32
C GLY A 174 16.25 -6.85 2.84
N GLU A 175 15.45 -7.88 2.55
CA GLU A 175 14.03 -7.90 2.93
C GLU A 175 13.79 -7.92 4.44
N ALA A 176 14.66 -8.62 5.20
CA ALA A 176 14.56 -8.71 6.66
C ALA A 176 14.76 -7.34 7.32
N CYS A 177 15.60 -6.47 6.73
CA CYS A 177 15.87 -5.13 7.24
C CYS A 177 14.58 -4.32 7.43
N TYR A 178 13.65 -4.34 6.48
CA TYR A 178 12.41 -3.54 6.58
C TYR A 178 11.59 -3.93 7.80
N ALA A 179 11.44 -5.23 8.05
CA ALA A 179 10.73 -5.73 9.24
C ALA A 179 11.49 -5.42 10.54
N ASP A 180 12.80 -5.65 10.57
CA ASP A 180 13.62 -5.46 11.76
C ASP A 180 13.74 -3.97 12.14
N VAL A 181 13.94 -3.09 11.17
CA VAL A 181 14.05 -1.64 11.39
C VAL A 181 12.69 -1.04 11.77
N SER A 182 11.62 -1.35 11.02
CA SER A 182 10.27 -0.85 11.35
C SER A 182 9.78 -1.28 12.74
N ARG A 183 10.20 -2.46 13.21
CA ARG A 183 9.82 -3.01 14.53
C ARG A 183 10.84 -2.73 15.63
N GLN A 184 11.93 -2.04 15.33
CA GLN A 184 13.04 -1.79 16.26
C GLN A 184 13.65 -3.08 16.84
N GLN A 185 13.77 -4.11 16.01
CA GLN A 185 14.25 -5.46 16.35
C GLN A 185 15.59 -5.82 15.68
N ALA A 186 16.25 -4.87 15.03
CA ALA A 186 17.53 -5.11 14.38
C ALA A 186 18.61 -5.56 15.38
N ALA A 187 19.42 -6.55 14.97
CA ALA A 187 20.48 -7.08 15.80
C ALA A 187 21.56 -6.01 16.13
N PRO A 188 22.25 -6.08 17.28
CA PRO A 188 23.24 -5.06 17.68
C PRO A 188 24.34 -4.81 16.65
N ALA A 189 24.81 -5.84 15.94
CA ALA A 189 25.82 -5.70 14.89
C ALA A 189 25.29 -4.96 13.64
N ALA A 190 24.01 -5.15 13.32
CA ALA A 190 23.34 -4.44 12.24
C ALA A 190 23.15 -2.96 12.62
N LEU A 191 22.69 -2.69 13.85
CA LEU A 191 22.53 -1.34 14.39
C LEU A 191 23.85 -0.57 14.39
N ALA A 192 24.94 -1.17 14.86
CA ALA A 192 26.26 -0.54 14.86
C ALA A 192 26.74 -0.17 13.44
N CYS A 193 26.55 -1.07 12.47
CA CYS A 193 26.91 -0.77 11.09
C CYS A 193 26.04 0.34 10.48
N MET A 194 24.73 0.32 10.76
CA MET A 194 23.79 1.34 10.29
C MET A 194 24.08 2.70 10.93
N ASP A 195 24.45 2.74 12.20
CA ASP A 195 24.88 3.98 12.87
C ASP A 195 26.19 4.52 12.31
N GLU A 196 27.18 3.66 12.04
CA GLU A 196 28.49 4.11 11.54
C GLU A 196 28.45 4.53 10.06
N ARG A 197 27.73 3.79 9.21
CA ARG A 197 27.79 3.93 7.74
C ARG A 197 26.55 4.59 7.13
N CYS A 198 25.45 4.64 7.87
CA CYS A 198 24.15 5.06 7.38
C CYS A 198 23.43 6.01 8.36
N HIS A 199 24.17 6.68 9.24
CA HIS A 199 23.63 7.53 10.31
C HIS A 199 22.53 8.46 9.79
N ASP A 200 22.82 9.24 8.74
CA ASP A 200 21.87 10.22 8.19
C ASP A 200 20.57 9.56 7.70
N ALA A 201 20.67 8.38 7.11
CA ALA A 201 19.53 7.63 6.59
C ALA A 201 18.75 6.84 7.66
N CYS A 202 19.41 6.49 8.77
CA CYS A 202 18.88 5.61 9.81
C CYS A 202 18.60 6.31 11.15
N SER A 203 19.03 7.56 11.34
CA SER A 203 19.03 8.28 12.63
C SER A 203 17.66 8.32 13.33
N MET A 204 16.56 8.44 12.58
CA MET A 204 15.19 8.43 13.12
C MET A 204 14.73 7.03 13.59
N MET A 205 15.42 5.98 13.16
CA MET A 205 15.08 4.58 13.42
C MET A 205 16.05 3.88 14.36
N LEU A 206 17.26 4.43 14.52
CA LEU A 206 18.24 3.92 15.45
C LEU A 206 17.80 4.28 16.88
N PRO A 207 17.82 3.32 17.81
CA PRO A 207 17.56 3.62 19.22
C PRO A 207 18.59 4.65 19.68
N SER A 208 18.14 5.70 20.37
CA SER A 208 19.02 6.71 20.95
C SER A 208 20.18 6.03 21.66
N SER A 209 21.42 6.35 21.26
CA SER A 209 22.66 5.61 21.56
C SER A 209 23.02 5.49 23.05
N ALA A 210 22.12 5.85 23.97
CA ALA A 210 22.26 5.72 25.41
C ALA A 210 22.22 4.26 25.92
N SER A 211 21.85 3.28 25.08
CA SER A 211 21.55 1.91 25.56
C SER A 211 22.34 0.78 24.89
N ILE A 212 23.21 1.04 23.90
CA ILE A 212 23.97 -0.04 23.25
C ILE A 212 25.09 -0.48 24.21
N PRO A 213 25.08 -1.71 24.76
CA PRO A 213 26.18 -2.19 25.57
C PRO A 213 27.41 -2.30 24.68
N ARG A 214 28.36 -1.37 24.84
CA ARG A 214 29.63 -1.42 24.14
C ARG A 214 30.33 -2.74 24.53
N PRO A 215 30.73 -3.61 23.59
CA PRO A 215 31.49 -4.80 23.94
C PRO A 215 32.72 -4.37 24.74
N ALA A 216 32.90 -4.95 25.92
CA ALA A 216 34.05 -4.66 26.75
C ALA A 216 35.34 -4.98 25.96
N PRO A 217 36.38 -4.12 26.01
CA PRO A 217 37.62 -4.39 25.30
C PRO A 217 38.20 -5.72 25.78
N ALA A 218 38.44 -6.63 24.83
CA ALA A 218 39.06 -7.91 25.11
C ALA A 218 40.41 -7.67 25.79
N ARG A 219 40.55 -8.13 27.05
CA ARG A 219 41.83 -8.14 27.75
C ARG A 219 42.80 -8.99 26.94
N GLY A 220 43.73 -8.31 26.28
CA GLY A 220 44.86 -8.94 25.62
C GLY A 220 45.58 -9.86 26.60
N SER A 221 45.69 -11.12 26.20
CA SER A 221 46.49 -12.14 26.84
C SER A 221 47.94 -11.67 26.92
N GLN A 222 48.37 -11.20 28.10
CA GLN A 222 49.78 -11.03 28.41
C GLN A 222 50.41 -12.42 28.54
N ARG A 223 50.93 -12.91 27.43
CA ARG A 223 51.78 -14.09 27.37
C ARG A 223 53.18 -13.68 27.85
N THR A 224 53.45 -13.85 29.15
CA THR A 224 54.80 -13.71 29.71
C THR A 224 55.66 -14.89 29.25
N GLY A 225 56.33 -14.71 28.11
CA GLY A 225 57.45 -15.56 27.72
C GLY A 225 58.70 -15.11 28.43
N SER A 226 59.01 -15.72 29.58
CA SER A 226 60.34 -15.60 30.19
C SER A 226 61.25 -16.66 29.60
N ALA A 227 62.10 -16.23 28.66
CA ALA A 227 63.34 -16.90 28.34
C ALA A 227 64.44 -16.34 29.24
N SER A 228 65.21 -17.19 29.90
CA SER A 228 66.62 -16.92 30.26
C SER A 228 67.33 -18.22 30.62
N LEU A 229 68.57 -18.25 30.15
CA LEU A 229 69.65 -19.25 30.20
C LEU A 229 69.91 -19.89 31.56
#